data_AF-A0A2A2RGD5-F1
#
_entry.id   AF-A0A2A2RGD5-F1
#
_cell.length_a   1.000
_cell.length_b   1.000
_cell.length_c   1.000
_cell.angle_alpha   90.00
_cell.angle_beta   90.00
_cell.angle_gamma   90.00
#
_symmetry.space_group_name_H-M   'P 1'
#
loop_
_entity.id
_entity.type
_entity.pdbx_description
1 polymer ?
#
loop_
_entity_poly.entity_id
_entity_poly.type
_entity_poly.pdbx_seq_one_letter_code
_entity_poly.pdbx_strand_id
1 'polypeptide(L)'
;AGHLDPARDEPCDLLIALHACDTATDDALALGLRAGARLLVVAPCCQHELRPALEAPSGLAPVWRHGIFRERHAEFATDALRALLLEWAGYATQVAEFTGAEHTAKNLLLSGVRQRPSGDAGKAAAVREFAAAYGIRTQALARHLGFDLAAHPAPPQ
;
A
#
# COMPACT_ATOMS: atom_id res chain seq x y z
N ALA A 1 -21.88 -1.49 -4.34
CA ALA A 1 -20.43 -1.30 -4.50
C ALA A 1 -20.20 -0.65 -5.86
N GLY A 2 -19.44 0.44 -5.93
CA GLY A 2 -19.05 1.03 -7.21
C GLY A 2 -18.11 0.08 -7.94
N HIS A 3 -18.39 -0.19 -9.22
CA HIS A 3 -17.49 -0.95 -10.08
C HIS A 3 -16.52 0.05 -10.73
N LEU A 4 -15.22 -0.13 -10.49
CA LEU A 4 -14.20 0.59 -11.25
C LEU A 4 -14.12 -0.08 -12.62
N ASP A 5 -14.47 0.66 -13.67
CA ASP A 5 -14.28 0.20 -15.05
C ASP A 5 -12.79 0.37 -15.41
N PRO A 6 -12.01 -0.72 -15.54
CA PRO A 6 -10.59 -0.63 -15.83
C PRO A 6 -10.30 -0.11 -17.25
N ALA A 7 -11.31 0.00 -18.12
CA ALA A 7 -11.15 0.46 -19.50
C ALA A 7 -11.16 1.99 -19.67
N ARG A 8 -11.45 2.76 -18.62
CA ARG A 8 -11.46 4.23 -18.68
C ARG A 8 -10.17 4.80 -18.10
N ASP A 9 -9.12 4.82 -18.90
CA ASP A 9 -7.89 5.60 -18.64
C ASP A 9 -8.11 7.08 -19.01
N GLU A 10 -9.22 7.67 -18.56
CA GLU A 10 -9.45 9.10 -18.71
C GLU A 10 -8.49 9.87 -17.78
N PRO A 11 -7.85 10.96 -18.26
CA PRO A 11 -7.01 11.78 -17.42
C PRO A 11 -7.77 12.25 -16.17
N CYS A 12 -7.16 12.06 -15.01
CA CYS A 12 -7.75 12.41 -13.73
C CYS A 12 -6.73 13.18 -12.92
N ASP A 13 -7.07 14.37 -12.40
CA ASP A 13 -6.18 15.14 -11.53
C ASP A 13 -6.27 14.72 -10.05
N LEU A 14 -7.43 14.18 -9.63
CA LEU A 14 -7.74 13.85 -8.24
C LEU A 14 -8.49 12.51 -8.14
N LEU A 15 -7.85 11.52 -7.52
CA LEU A 15 -8.50 10.28 -7.14
C LEU A 15 -8.92 10.33 -5.66
N ILE A 16 -10.20 10.08 -5.40
CA ILE A 16 -10.72 9.86 -4.05
C ILE A 16 -11.32 8.46 -3.97
N ALA A 17 -10.88 7.65 -3.01
CA ALA A 17 -11.44 6.33 -2.74
C ALA A 17 -11.69 6.16 -1.24
N LEU A 18 -12.96 6.25 -0.84
CA LEU A 18 -13.39 6.10 0.55
C LEU A 18 -14.09 4.75 0.71
N HIS A 19 -13.77 4.03 1.78
CA HIS A 19 -14.30 2.68 2.04
C HIS A 19 -13.99 1.65 0.95
N ALA A 20 -12.86 1.82 0.25
CA ALA A 20 -12.32 0.73 -0.56
C ALA A 20 -11.79 -0.37 0.36
N CYS A 21 -12.31 -1.59 0.20
CA CYS A 21 -11.94 -2.74 1.02
C CYS A 21 -10.96 -3.64 0.28
N ASP A 22 -10.05 -4.24 1.03
CA ASP A 22 -9.05 -5.20 0.59
C ASP A 22 -8.28 -4.69 -0.64
N THR A 23 -8.20 -5.51 -1.69
CA THR A 23 -7.51 -5.18 -2.93
C THR A 23 -8.22 -4.12 -3.78
N ALA A 24 -9.48 -3.77 -3.49
CA ALA A 24 -10.16 -2.67 -4.19
C ALA A 24 -9.48 -1.31 -3.91
N THR A 25 -8.82 -1.17 -2.75
CA THR A 25 -7.97 -0.01 -2.47
C THR A 25 -6.79 0.05 -3.44
N ASP A 26 -6.18 -1.10 -3.72
CA ASP A 26 -5.04 -1.20 -4.63
C ASP A 26 -5.44 -0.96 -6.09
N ASP A 27 -6.61 -1.46 -6.50
CA ASP A 27 -7.20 -1.19 -7.82
C ASP A 27 -7.44 0.31 -8.02
N ALA A 28 -8.01 0.98 -7.01
CA ALA A 28 -8.28 2.41 -7.05
C ALA A 28 -6.98 3.22 -7.14
N LEU A 29 -5.99 2.91 -6.29
CA LEU A 29 -4.67 3.54 -6.35
C LEU A 29 -4.05 3.36 -7.73
N ALA A 30 -4.01 2.12 -8.24
CA ALA A 30 -3.45 1.83 -9.56
C ALA A 30 -4.14 2.62 -10.68
N LEU A 31 -5.47 2.74 -10.65
CA LEU A 31 -6.22 3.58 -11.59
C LEU A 31 -5.78 5.04 -11.50
N GLY A 32 -5.69 5.62 -10.29
CA GLY A 32 -5.24 6.99 -10.10
C GLY A 32 -3.83 7.23 -10.64
N LEU A 33 -2.92 6.26 -10.45
CA LEU A 33 -1.57 6.34 -10.98
C LEU A 33 -1.54 6.30 -12.51
N ARG A 34 -2.29 5.39 -13.14
CA ARG A 34 -2.39 5.29 -14.61
C ARG A 34 -3.03 6.53 -15.23
N ALA A 35 -4.07 7.06 -14.59
CA ALA A 35 -4.79 8.26 -15.02
C ALA A 35 -4.01 9.57 -14.80
N GLY A 36 -2.81 9.50 -14.17
CA GLY A 36 -1.95 10.66 -13.96
C GLY A 36 -2.35 11.57 -12.79
N ALA A 37 -3.09 11.04 -11.80
CA ALA A 37 -3.58 11.81 -10.66
C ALA A 37 -2.47 12.57 -9.94
N ARG A 38 -2.67 13.87 -9.78
CA ARG A 38 -1.78 14.76 -9.04
C ARG A 38 -1.99 14.62 -7.54
N LEU A 39 -3.22 14.30 -7.13
CA LEU A 39 -3.59 14.08 -5.73
C LEU A 39 -4.36 12.75 -5.59
N LEU A 40 -3.94 11.95 -4.60
CA LEU A 40 -4.60 10.73 -4.17
C LEU A 40 -5.09 10.94 -2.73
N VAL A 41 -6.34 10.56 -2.44
CA VAL A 41 -6.91 10.58 -1.08
C VAL A 41 -7.71 9.31 -0.87
N VAL A 42 -7.19 8.39 -0.04
CA VAL A 42 -7.70 7.03 0.08
C VAL A 42 -7.85 6.65 1.55
N ALA A 43 -9.05 6.21 1.93
CA ALA A 43 -9.33 5.68 3.27
C ALA A 43 -9.48 4.15 3.18
N PRO A 44 -8.40 3.37 3.47
CA PRO A 44 -8.47 1.91 3.50
C PRO A 44 -9.38 1.43 4.64
N CYS A 45 -10.18 0.40 4.37
CA CYS A 45 -11.16 -0.12 5.33
C CYS A 45 -10.71 -1.45 5.97
N CYS A 46 -10.87 -2.58 5.28
CA CYS A 46 -10.46 -3.91 5.76
C CYS A 46 -9.39 -4.49 4.84
N GLN A 47 -8.47 -5.34 5.33
CA GLN A 47 -7.40 -5.91 4.50
C GLN A 47 -7.15 -7.36 4.85
N HIS A 48 -7.11 -8.24 3.84
CA HIS A 48 -6.98 -9.68 4.00
C HIS A 48 -5.86 -10.30 3.14
N GLU A 49 -5.47 -9.65 2.03
CA GLU A 49 -4.49 -10.19 1.07
C GLU A 49 -3.23 -10.75 1.74
N LEU A 50 -2.60 -9.99 2.64
CA LEU A 50 -1.33 -10.39 3.24
C LEU A 50 -1.48 -11.33 4.44
N ARG A 51 -2.67 -11.44 5.04
CA ARG A 51 -2.88 -12.24 6.27
C ARG A 51 -2.37 -13.67 6.19
N PRO A 52 -2.64 -14.48 5.14
CA PRO A 52 -2.19 -15.87 5.09
C PRO A 52 -0.68 -16.01 4.88
N ALA A 53 -0.05 -15.07 4.17
CA ALA A 53 1.35 -15.14 3.75
C ALA A 53 2.33 -14.40 4.67
N LEU A 54 1.82 -13.64 5.66
CA LEU A 54 2.67 -12.82 6.52
C LEU A 54 3.51 -13.69 7.47
N GLU A 55 4.83 -13.50 7.39
CA GLU A 55 5.81 -14.09 8.30
C GLU A 55 6.11 -13.12 9.44
N ALA A 56 6.34 -13.67 10.65
CA ALA A 56 6.68 -12.85 11.81
C ALA A 56 8.10 -12.31 11.66
N PRO A 57 8.29 -10.97 11.72
CA PRO A 57 9.63 -10.41 11.84
C PRO A 57 10.35 -10.96 13.07
N SER A 58 11.68 -10.92 13.04
CA SER A 58 12.52 -11.42 14.12
C SER A 58 12.08 -10.88 15.49
N GLY A 59 11.92 -11.78 16.46
CA GLY A 59 11.48 -11.46 17.82
C GLY A 59 9.96 -11.38 18.03
N LEU A 60 9.13 -11.33 16.98
CA LEU A 60 7.66 -11.23 17.11
C LEU A 60 6.92 -12.58 17.07
N ALA A 61 7.59 -13.66 16.64
CA ALA A 61 6.97 -14.99 16.54
C ALA A 61 6.25 -15.47 17.82
N PRO A 62 6.80 -15.29 19.04
CA PRO A 62 6.12 -15.74 20.25
C PRO A 62 4.79 -15.02 20.51
N VAL A 63 4.69 -13.73 20.16
CA VAL A 63 3.46 -12.95 20.40
C VAL A 63 2.42 -13.14 19.30
N TRP A 64 2.83 -13.48 18.07
CA TRP A 64 1.91 -13.71 16.96
C TRP A 64 1.04 -14.98 17.10
N ARG A 65 1.30 -15.83 18.10
CA ARG A 65 0.36 -16.90 18.53
C ARG A 65 -1.02 -16.34 18.90
N HIS A 66 -1.08 -15.08 19.32
CA HIS A 66 -2.34 -14.38 19.56
C HIS A 66 -2.81 -13.75 18.25
N GLY A 67 -3.84 -14.33 17.62
CA GLY A 67 -4.30 -13.97 16.28
C GLY A 67 -4.52 -12.47 16.05
N ILE A 68 -5.01 -11.75 17.07
CA ILE A 68 -5.23 -10.30 17.00
C ILE A 68 -3.96 -9.50 16.70
N PHE A 69 -2.78 -9.91 17.20
CA PHE A 69 -1.53 -9.21 16.91
C PHE A 69 -1.08 -9.43 15.47
N ARG A 70 -1.28 -10.66 14.95
CA ARG A 70 -1.00 -10.98 13.55
C ARG A 70 -1.94 -10.24 12.61
N GLU A 71 -3.23 -10.18 12.93
CA GLU A 71 -4.23 -9.45 12.13
C GLU A 71 -3.90 -7.96 12.05
N ARG A 72 -3.63 -7.31 13.19
CA ARG A 72 -3.26 -5.89 13.22
C ARG A 72 -1.95 -5.60 12.49
N HIS A 73 -0.96 -6.51 12.57
CA HIS A 73 0.28 -6.37 11.81
C HIS A 73 0.07 -6.55 10.30
N ALA A 74 -0.83 -7.45 9.88
CA ALA A 74 -1.14 -7.62 8.46
C ALA A 74 -1.77 -6.35 7.87
N GLU A 75 -2.65 -5.70 8.63
CA GLU A 75 -3.24 -4.42 8.24
C GLU A 75 -2.19 -3.32 8.13
N PHE A 76 -1.36 -3.16 9.18
CA PHE A 76 -0.22 -2.26 9.16
C PHE A 76 0.70 -2.51 7.96
N ALA A 77 1.09 -3.77 7.72
CA ALA A 77 2.01 -4.13 6.66
C ALA A 77 1.44 -3.82 5.28
N THR A 78 0.13 -4.01 5.10
CA THR A 78 -0.56 -3.67 3.86
C THR A 78 -0.53 -2.16 3.59
N ASP A 79 -0.90 -1.35 4.57
CA ASP A 79 -0.96 0.11 4.41
C ASP A 79 0.44 0.75 4.32
N ALA A 80 1.41 0.22 5.06
CA ALA A 80 2.81 0.62 4.95
C ALA A 80 3.37 0.32 3.55
N LEU A 81 3.09 -0.87 3.00
CA LEU A 81 3.57 -1.24 1.66
C LEU A 81 2.92 -0.36 0.59
N ARG A 82 1.63 -0.03 0.72
CA ARG A 82 0.97 0.96 -0.16
C ARG A 82 1.66 2.30 -0.11
N ALA A 83 1.95 2.80 1.10
CA ALA A 83 2.62 4.09 1.25
C ALA A 83 4.00 4.10 0.57
N LEU A 84 4.81 3.08 0.81
CA LEU A 84 6.14 2.93 0.21
C LEU A 84 6.08 2.80 -1.33
N LEU A 85 5.10 2.04 -1.86
CA LEU A 85 4.89 1.91 -3.30
C LEU A 85 4.48 3.24 -3.94
N LEU A 86 3.66 4.05 -3.28
CA LEU A 86 3.33 5.40 -3.74
C LEU A 86 4.55 6.32 -3.75
N GLU A 87 5.40 6.24 -2.71
CA GLU A 87 6.64 7.02 -2.65
C GLU A 87 7.63 6.63 -3.77
N TRP A 88 7.72 5.33 -4.07
CA TRP A 88 8.46 4.82 -5.21
C TRP A 88 7.86 5.28 -6.55
N ALA A 89 6.53 5.35 -6.63
CA ALA A 89 5.80 5.86 -7.78
C ALA A 89 5.88 7.39 -7.95
N GLY A 90 6.56 8.09 -7.04
CA GLY A 90 6.86 9.51 -7.14
C GLY A 90 5.89 10.45 -6.41
N TYR A 91 5.08 9.91 -5.51
CA TYR A 91 4.23 10.69 -4.62
C TYR A 91 4.95 11.04 -3.32
N ALA A 92 4.73 12.25 -2.81
CA ALA A 92 4.93 12.53 -1.40
C ALA A 92 3.69 12.01 -0.66
N THR A 93 3.88 10.93 0.09
CA THR A 93 2.81 10.22 0.76
C THR A 93 2.70 10.67 2.22
N GLN A 94 1.46 10.79 2.71
CA GLN A 94 1.16 11.02 4.12
C GLN A 94 0.15 9.96 4.59
N VAL A 95 0.40 9.43 5.78
CA VAL A 95 -0.51 8.52 6.48
C VAL A 95 -0.94 9.23 7.75
N ALA A 96 -2.23 9.51 7.90
CA ALA A 96 -2.76 10.25 9.02
C ALA A 96 -4.03 9.60 9.58
N GLU A 97 -4.35 9.93 10.83
CA GLU A 97 -5.67 9.65 11.40
C GLU A 97 -6.67 10.69 10.87
N PHE A 98 -7.81 10.24 10.31
CA PHE A 98 -8.85 11.15 9.77
C PHE A 98 -10.08 11.30 10.65
N THR A 99 -10.27 10.39 11.60
CA THR A 99 -11.37 10.40 12.56
C THR A 99 -10.89 9.80 13.87
N GLY A 100 -11.38 10.29 15.01
CA GLY A 100 -10.94 9.78 16.30
C GLY A 100 -11.26 8.29 16.45
N ALA A 101 -10.32 7.56 17.06
CA ALA A 101 -10.42 6.12 17.29
C ALA A 101 -11.69 5.67 18.06
N GLU A 102 -12.38 6.58 18.74
CA GLU A 102 -13.68 6.35 19.38
C GLU A 102 -14.80 6.00 18.40
N HIS A 103 -14.67 6.39 17.13
CA HIS A 103 -15.66 6.13 16.09
C HIS A 103 -15.36 4.85 15.31
N THR A 104 -14.08 4.53 15.10
CA THR A 104 -13.67 3.32 14.36
C THR A 104 -12.20 2.99 14.59
N ALA A 105 -11.87 1.69 14.63
CA ALA A 105 -10.48 1.22 14.58
C ALA A 105 -9.85 1.34 13.18
N LYS A 106 -10.65 1.73 12.17
CA LYS A 106 -10.24 1.96 10.77
C LYS A 106 -10.29 3.45 10.47
N ASN A 107 -9.29 4.15 10.97
CA ASN A 107 -9.21 5.61 10.99
C ASN A 107 -8.03 6.16 10.19
N LEU A 108 -7.37 5.35 9.36
CA LEU A 108 -6.25 5.79 8.52
C LEU A 108 -6.74 6.43 7.22
N LEU A 109 -6.09 7.52 6.85
CA LEU A 109 -6.18 8.17 5.56
C LEU A 109 -4.77 8.20 4.94
N LEU A 110 -4.65 7.56 3.78
CA LEU A 110 -3.48 7.58 2.93
C LEU A 110 -3.69 8.65 1.87
N SER A 111 -2.83 9.66 1.84
CA SER A 111 -2.83 10.67 0.79
C SER A 111 -1.48 10.75 0.10
N GLY A 112 -1.49 11.20 -1.16
CA GLY A 112 -0.28 11.33 -1.96
C GLY A 112 -0.37 12.51 -2.91
N VAL A 113 0.65 13.37 -2.92
CA VAL A 113 0.80 14.43 -3.91
C VAL A 113 1.93 14.06 -4.86
N ARG A 114 1.67 14.03 -6.16
CA ARG A 114 2.68 13.70 -7.17
C ARG A 114 3.74 14.80 -7.22
N GLN A 115 5.00 14.45 -6.98
CA GLN A 115 6.11 15.42 -6.95
C GLN A 115 7.20 15.12 -7.98
N ARG A 116 7.36 13.86 -8.35
CA ARG A 116 8.48 13.40 -9.18
C ARG A 116 8.06 12.22 -10.06
N PRO A 117 8.87 11.86 -11.07
CA PRO A 117 8.70 10.60 -11.79
C PRO A 117 8.85 9.40 -10.86
N SER A 118 8.25 8.27 -11.25
CA SER A 118 8.41 6.98 -10.58
C SER A 118 9.82 6.39 -10.80
N GLY A 119 10.23 5.45 -9.94
CA GLY A 119 11.43 4.63 -10.20
C GLY A 119 12.67 4.99 -9.37
N ASP A 120 12.52 5.73 -8.27
CA ASP A 120 13.62 6.02 -7.35
C ASP A 120 14.19 4.71 -6.78
N ALA A 121 15.49 4.46 -7.02
CA ALA A 121 16.15 3.23 -6.63
C ALA A 121 16.25 3.04 -5.11
N GLY A 122 16.42 4.13 -4.35
CA GLY A 122 16.45 4.09 -2.89
C GLY A 122 15.08 3.73 -2.31
N LYS A 123 14.00 4.30 -2.87
CA LYS A 123 12.63 3.90 -2.51
C LYS A 123 12.32 2.46 -2.91
N ALA A 124 12.79 2.01 -4.08
CA ALA A 124 12.65 0.62 -4.49
C ALA A 124 13.32 -0.34 -3.50
N ALA A 125 14.53 -0.01 -3.03
CA ALA A 125 15.22 -0.78 -2.01
C ALA A 125 14.43 -0.83 -0.69
N ALA A 126 13.90 0.31 -0.24
CA ALA A 126 13.07 0.37 0.98
C ALA A 126 11.79 -0.47 0.90
N VAL A 127 11.10 -0.44 -0.25
CA VAL A 127 9.92 -1.31 -0.51
C VAL A 127 10.29 -2.78 -0.36
N ARG A 128 11.42 -3.19 -0.96
CA ARG A 128 11.88 -4.59 -0.97
C ARG A 128 12.38 -5.05 0.38
N GLU A 129 13.11 -4.21 1.10
CA GLU A 129 13.56 -4.48 2.46
C GLU A 129 12.37 -4.70 3.40
N PHE A 130 11.36 -3.81 3.32
CA PHE A 130 10.13 -3.96 4.09
C PHE A 130 9.39 -5.25 3.72
N ALA A 131 9.22 -5.53 2.44
CA ALA A 131 8.56 -6.75 1.96
C ALA A 131 9.29 -8.01 2.45
N ALA A 132 10.63 -8.03 2.36
CA ALA A 132 11.46 -9.14 2.81
C ALA A 132 11.36 -9.37 4.33
N ALA A 133 11.31 -8.29 5.14
CA ALA A 133 11.19 -8.39 6.60
C ALA A 133 9.90 -9.10 7.07
N TYR A 134 8.85 -9.08 6.24
CA TYR A 134 7.56 -9.73 6.47
C TYR A 134 7.32 -10.98 5.61
N GLY A 135 8.31 -11.41 4.82
CA GLY A 135 8.17 -12.54 3.90
C GLY A 135 7.21 -12.29 2.72
N ILE A 136 6.87 -11.03 2.43
CA ILE A 136 5.91 -10.66 1.39
C ILE A 136 6.56 -10.77 0.02
N ARG A 137 6.03 -11.65 -0.83
CA ARG A 137 6.50 -11.84 -2.22
C ARG A 137 5.58 -11.22 -3.26
N THR A 138 4.30 -11.05 -2.94
CA THR A 138 3.27 -10.54 -3.84
C THR A 138 2.30 -9.66 -3.08
N GLN A 139 1.89 -8.56 -3.69
CA GLN A 139 0.84 -7.68 -3.20
C GLN A 139 0.13 -7.02 -4.39
N ALA A 140 -1.16 -6.71 -4.28
CA ALA A 140 -1.99 -6.30 -5.41
C ALA A 140 -1.51 -5.00 -6.07
N LEU A 141 -1.20 -3.96 -5.30
CA LEU A 141 -0.70 -2.70 -5.86
C LEU A 141 0.67 -2.91 -6.53
N ALA A 142 1.59 -3.65 -5.92
CA ALA A 142 2.87 -3.98 -6.52
C ALA A 142 2.71 -4.65 -7.89
N ARG A 143 1.78 -5.62 -8.01
CA ARG A 143 1.44 -6.26 -9.29
C ARG A 143 0.90 -5.27 -10.32
N HIS A 144 -0.02 -4.40 -9.92
CA HIS A 144 -0.58 -3.37 -10.81
C HIS A 144 0.49 -2.39 -11.31
N LEU A 145 1.50 -2.11 -10.48
CA LEU A 145 2.59 -1.21 -10.83
C LEU A 145 3.76 -1.91 -11.53
N GLY A 146 3.68 -3.23 -11.75
CA GLY A 146 4.79 -4.01 -12.30
C GLY A 146 6.04 -4.01 -11.40
N PHE A 147 5.87 -3.78 -10.09
CA PHE A 147 6.97 -3.75 -9.13
C PHE A 147 7.28 -5.15 -8.62
N ASP A 148 8.48 -5.65 -8.89
CA ASP A 148 8.98 -6.90 -8.31
C ASP A 148 9.47 -6.67 -6.87
N LEU A 149 8.74 -7.25 -5.89
CA LEU A 149 9.05 -7.21 -4.47
C LEU A 149 10.23 -8.11 -4.08
N ALA A 150 10.51 -9.16 -4.85
CA ALA A 150 11.51 -10.18 -4.53
C ALA A 150 12.86 -9.96 -5.24
N ALA A 151 12.92 -9.07 -6.23
CA ALA A 151 14.17 -8.81 -6.92
C ALA A 151 15.23 -8.25 -5.96
N HIS A 152 16.45 -8.78 -6.03
CA HIS A 152 17.56 -8.33 -5.20
C HIS A 152 17.94 -6.87 -5.54
N PRO A 153 18.32 -6.04 -4.55
CA PRO A 153 18.95 -4.77 -4.86
C PRO A 153 20.23 -5.04 -5.65
N ALA A 154 20.41 -4.38 -6.78
CA ALA A 154 21.69 -4.40 -7.49
C ALA A 154 22.78 -3.90 -6.53
N PRO A 155 23.99 -4.48 -6.53
CA PRO A 155 25.07 -4.00 -5.68
C PRO A 155 25.32 -2.51 -5.96
N PRO A 156 25.62 -1.69 -4.92
CA PRO A 156 25.99 -0.30 -5.15
C PRO A 156 27.22 -0.25 -6.07
N GLN A 157 27.15 0.60 -7.10
CA GLN A 157 28.28 0.91 -7.98
C GLN A 157 29.31 1.78 -7.25
#